data_AF-A0A3S3STP4-F1
#
_entry.id   AF-A0A3S3STP4-F1
#
_cell.length_a   1.000
_cell.length_b   1.000
_cell.length_c   1.000
_cell.angle_alpha   90.00
_cell.angle_beta   90.00
_cell.angle_gamma   90.00
#
_symmetry.space_group_name_H-M   'P 1'
#
loop_
_entity.id
_entity.type
_entity.pdbx_description
1 polymer ?
#
loop_
_entity_poly.entity_id
_entity_poly.type
_entity_poly.pdbx_seq_one_letter_code
_entity_poly.pdbx_strand_id
1 'polypeptide(L)'
;MVKFRMMKNTKIYAVLLGLCLASCDKEKPISEPTFDVKATATTYKVGDRVEFNLSGNPDIVSFYSGEVGNDYNYVQGRVMPATSALSLTTRVLAAGQPNQFEVLASSDFNGIYTLENVQAATWVPLNSRLTLATANIEVSSGVASVNDALTKDKAIYIGFRYKTKAKQNAGNLLGARWRVTNFSFLIASAISSEEKALSGSAGWNVVTSSNYETNRVRITSAYLEFMGNATNTSVDTEGWIITYPILFDGFITYLPDKSKPIKSIGSQSVQNYTHIYQQPGTYKATFVAANANTEGSKQIKKEITLNITP
;
A
#
# COMPACT_ATOMS: atom_id res chain seq x y z
N MET A 1 56.19 81.02 28.12
CA MET A 1 54.98 80.29 27.70
C MET A 1 54.60 79.34 28.84
N VAL A 2 53.55 79.68 29.58
CA VAL A 2 53.27 79.21 30.94
C VAL A 2 52.34 77.98 30.91
N LYS A 3 52.71 76.91 31.62
CA LYS A 3 51.86 75.73 31.93
C LYS A 3 51.17 75.94 33.28
N PHE A 4 49.83 75.94 33.32
CA PHE A 4 48.97 75.77 34.51
C PHE A 4 47.51 75.53 34.01
N ARG A 5 46.55 74.85 34.64
CA ARG A 5 46.39 73.73 35.59
C ARG A 5 44.85 73.49 35.72
N MET A 6 44.42 72.26 36.02
CA MET A 6 43.09 71.82 36.55
C MET A 6 41.91 71.80 35.55
N MET A 7 40.93 70.88 35.61
CA MET A 7 40.21 70.34 36.78
C MET A 7 39.44 69.03 36.48
N LYS A 8 39.19 68.24 37.54
CA LYS A 8 38.26 67.10 37.61
C LYS A 8 36.83 67.48 37.18
N ASN A 9 36.14 66.59 36.46
CA ASN A 9 34.73 66.20 36.69
C ASN A 9 34.19 65.38 35.51
N THR A 10 34.08 64.06 35.64
CA THR A 10 33.05 63.30 34.91
C THR A 10 32.70 62.01 35.66
N LYS A 11 31.83 62.13 36.68
CA LYS A 11 30.78 61.10 36.85
C LYS A 11 29.77 61.32 35.71
N ILE A 12 29.03 60.28 35.34
CA ILE A 12 28.02 60.19 34.26
C ILE A 12 28.61 59.50 33.02
N TYR A 13 28.55 58.17 32.97
CA TYR A 13 28.21 57.34 31.79
C TYR A 13 28.08 55.86 32.19
N ALA A 14 27.60 55.57 33.42
CA ALA A 14 27.39 54.20 33.91
C ALA A 14 25.93 53.96 34.36
N VAL A 15 24.98 54.69 33.75
CA VAL A 15 23.54 54.54 34.03
C VAL A 15 22.73 54.20 32.76
N LEU A 16 23.34 54.25 31.58
CA LEU A 16 22.63 54.02 30.30
C LEU A 16 22.90 52.64 29.66
N LEU A 17 23.39 51.67 30.44
CA LEU A 17 23.64 50.29 29.99
C LEU A 17 22.89 49.24 30.83
N GLY A 18 21.78 49.64 31.46
CA GLY A 18 20.96 48.77 32.33
C GLY A 18 19.50 48.64 31.91
N LEU A 19 19.12 49.08 30.71
CA LEU A 19 17.71 49.28 30.33
C LEU A 19 17.22 48.49 29.09
N CYS A 20 17.97 47.51 28.60
CA CYS A 20 17.60 46.78 27.38
C CYS A 20 17.52 45.25 27.50
N LEU A 21 17.50 44.67 28.71
CA LEU A 21 17.30 43.22 28.88
C LEU A 21 15.95 42.85 29.54
N ALA A 22 14.96 43.72 29.46
CA ALA A 22 13.57 43.29 29.63
C ALA A 22 13.07 42.73 28.28
N SER A 23 13.60 41.57 27.87
CA SER A 23 12.86 40.73 26.94
C SER A 23 11.59 40.33 27.68
N CYS A 24 10.47 40.87 27.23
CA CYS A 24 9.17 40.50 27.75
C CYS A 24 8.90 39.07 27.27
N ASP A 25 9.27 38.07 28.07
CA ASP A 25 8.77 36.71 27.91
C ASP A 25 7.28 36.74 28.21
N LYS A 26 6.49 37.22 27.25
CA LYS A 26 5.06 37.00 27.20
C LYS A 26 4.80 35.66 26.53
N GLU A 27 5.41 34.61 27.05
CA GLU A 27 4.92 33.26 26.80
C GLU A 27 3.52 33.22 27.43
N LYS A 28 2.49 33.31 26.59
CA LYS A 28 1.13 33.13 27.08
C LYS A 28 0.97 31.63 27.27
N PRO A 29 0.86 31.15 28.52
CA PRO A 29 0.73 29.72 28.76
C PRO A 29 -0.49 29.22 27.99
N ILE A 30 -0.29 28.16 27.21
CA ILE A 30 -1.39 27.52 26.48
C ILE A 30 -2.35 26.95 27.53
N SER A 31 -3.56 27.50 27.58
CA SER A 31 -4.62 26.99 28.43
C SER A 31 -5.13 25.66 27.88
N GLU A 32 -5.51 24.75 28.77
CA GLU A 32 -6.24 23.56 28.32
C GLU A 32 -7.60 23.97 27.74
N PRO A 33 -7.99 23.43 26.58
CA PRO A 33 -9.30 23.73 26.02
C PRO A 33 -10.39 23.21 26.96
N THR A 34 -11.38 24.03 27.29
CA THR A 34 -12.61 23.53 27.89
C THR A 34 -13.50 22.99 26.78
N PHE A 35 -13.84 21.71 26.82
CA PHE A 35 -14.66 21.10 25.78
C PHE A 35 -15.46 19.91 26.30
N ASP A 36 -16.75 19.88 25.97
CA ASP A 36 -17.62 18.72 26.15
C ASP A 36 -18.56 18.58 24.95
N VAL A 37 -18.95 17.34 24.66
CA VAL A 37 -19.86 17.02 23.55
C VAL A 37 -20.83 15.93 23.97
N LYS A 38 -22.10 16.10 23.59
CA LYS A 38 -23.18 15.14 23.87
C LYS A 38 -23.99 14.89 22.60
N ALA A 39 -24.24 13.62 22.29
CA ALA A 39 -25.20 13.26 21.26
C ALA A 39 -26.61 13.21 21.86
N THR A 40 -27.62 13.57 21.07
CA THR A 40 -29.04 13.53 21.50
C THR A 40 -29.53 12.10 21.78
N ALA A 41 -28.96 11.12 21.08
CA ALA A 41 -29.14 9.69 21.30
C ALA A 41 -27.84 8.95 20.95
N THR A 42 -27.78 7.65 21.23
CA THR A 42 -26.67 6.77 20.84
C THR A 42 -27.05 5.73 19.80
N THR A 43 -28.33 5.70 19.40
CA THR A 43 -28.84 4.77 18.39
C THR A 43 -29.66 5.53 17.36
N TYR A 44 -29.38 5.30 16.08
CA TYR A 44 -30.02 5.97 14.94
C TYR A 44 -30.21 4.98 13.79
N LYS A 45 -31.05 5.31 12.81
CA LYS A 45 -31.15 4.57 11.54
C LYS A 45 -30.17 5.14 10.50
N VAL A 46 -29.85 4.33 9.50
CA VAL A 46 -29.12 4.80 8.32
C VAL A 46 -29.86 6.00 7.70
N GLY A 47 -29.11 7.05 7.38
CA GLY A 47 -29.65 8.29 6.82
C GLY A 47 -30.17 9.30 7.85
N ASP A 48 -30.31 8.92 9.12
CA ASP A 48 -30.68 9.87 10.17
C ASP A 48 -29.57 10.90 10.42
N ARG A 49 -29.99 12.12 10.75
CA ARG A 49 -29.09 13.21 11.15
C ARG A 49 -28.73 13.05 12.62
N VAL A 50 -27.50 12.62 12.88
CA VAL A 50 -26.95 12.59 14.25
C VAL A 50 -26.56 14.01 14.64
N GLU A 51 -27.12 14.49 15.75
CA GLU A 51 -26.84 15.81 16.29
C GLU A 51 -25.96 15.71 17.54
N PHE A 52 -24.88 16.50 17.53
CA PHE A 52 -23.92 16.64 18.61
C PHE A 52 -23.99 18.08 19.15
N ASN A 53 -24.27 18.20 20.45
CA ASN A 53 -24.27 19.45 21.18
C ASN A 53 -22.90 19.65 21.81
N LEU A 54 -22.21 20.71 21.41
CA LEU A 54 -20.86 21.07 21.82
C LEU A 54 -20.91 22.22 22.82
N SER A 55 -20.06 22.15 23.84
CA SER A 55 -19.92 23.19 24.86
C SER A 55 -18.46 23.40 25.25
N GLY A 56 -18.18 24.56 25.86
CA GLY A 56 -16.83 25.01 26.16
C GLY A 56 -16.35 26.06 25.15
N ASN A 57 -15.05 26.37 25.17
CA ASN A 57 -14.46 27.38 24.27
C ASN A 57 -13.06 26.98 23.78
N PRO A 58 -12.93 25.88 23.02
CA PRO A 58 -11.67 25.55 22.37
C PRO A 58 -11.42 26.42 21.14
N ASP A 59 -10.15 26.66 20.78
CA ASP A 59 -9.81 27.38 19.56
C ASP A 59 -10.05 26.55 18.30
N ILE A 60 -9.80 25.24 18.37
CA ILE A 60 -9.91 24.29 17.28
C ILE A 60 -10.79 23.12 17.71
N VAL A 61 -11.64 22.64 16.81
CA VAL A 61 -12.39 21.39 16.98
C VAL A 61 -12.31 20.58 15.70
N SER A 62 -11.86 19.34 15.81
CA SER A 62 -11.75 18.37 14.71
C SER A 62 -12.63 17.15 14.99
N PHE A 63 -13.28 16.63 13.96
CA PHE A 63 -14.20 15.51 14.06
C PHE A 63 -13.79 14.31 13.21
N TYR A 64 -13.92 13.14 13.81
CA TYR A 64 -13.77 11.84 13.20
C TYR A 64 -15.08 11.08 13.43
N SER A 65 -15.76 10.67 12.36
CA SER A 65 -17.00 9.92 12.44
C SER A 65 -16.78 8.47 12.88
N GLY A 66 -15.56 7.95 12.74
CA GLY A 66 -15.28 6.52 12.92
C GLY A 66 -15.55 5.70 11.66
N GLU A 67 -15.95 6.34 10.55
CA GLU A 67 -16.00 5.70 9.25
C GLU A 67 -14.60 5.54 8.66
N VAL A 68 -14.45 4.64 7.69
CA VAL A 68 -13.20 4.45 6.95
C VAL A 68 -12.73 5.77 6.35
N GLY A 69 -11.47 6.14 6.60
CA GLY A 69 -10.87 7.40 6.16
C GLY A 69 -11.10 8.59 7.09
N ASN A 70 -11.96 8.43 8.11
CA ASN A 70 -12.31 9.45 9.11
C ASN A 70 -12.44 8.83 10.52
N ASP A 71 -11.57 7.88 10.89
CA ASP A 71 -11.51 7.25 12.22
C ASP A 71 -10.24 7.66 12.98
N TYR A 72 -10.43 8.18 14.20
CA TYR A 72 -9.34 8.67 15.05
C TYR A 72 -8.32 7.59 15.42
N ASN A 73 -8.74 6.32 15.50
CA ASN A 73 -7.81 5.23 15.84
C ASN A 73 -6.74 5.00 14.76
N TYR A 74 -6.94 5.56 13.57
CA TYR A 74 -6.09 5.35 12.40
C TYR A 74 -5.46 6.65 11.88
N VAL A 75 -5.28 7.64 12.76
CA VAL A 75 -4.57 8.90 12.47
C VAL A 75 -3.06 8.71 12.21
N GLN A 76 -2.52 7.53 12.49
CA GLN A 76 -1.15 7.14 12.12
C GLN A 76 -1.12 6.21 10.88
N GLY A 77 -2.26 6.05 10.21
CA GLY A 77 -2.44 5.04 9.17
C GLY A 77 -2.96 3.73 9.73
N ARG A 78 -3.24 2.79 8.84
CA ARG A 78 -3.72 1.45 9.20
C ARG A 78 -3.11 0.39 8.31
N VAL A 79 -2.79 -0.75 8.90
CA VAL A 79 -2.32 -1.94 8.19
C VAL A 79 -3.42 -2.97 8.27
N MET A 80 -3.89 -3.46 7.13
CA MET A 80 -4.97 -4.45 7.08
C MET A 80 -4.49 -5.74 6.42
N PRO A 81 -4.89 -6.90 6.95
CA PRO A 81 -4.73 -8.16 6.25
C PRO A 81 -5.36 -8.08 4.86
N ALA A 82 -4.67 -8.64 3.88
CA ALA A 82 -5.11 -8.69 2.50
C ALA A 82 -4.82 -10.06 1.88
N THR A 83 -5.57 -10.40 0.85
CA THR A 83 -5.44 -11.66 0.10
C THR A 83 -5.04 -11.39 -1.33
N SER A 84 -4.16 -12.23 -1.86
CA SER A 84 -3.80 -12.21 -3.29
C SER A 84 -4.85 -12.86 -4.18
N ALA A 85 -4.92 -12.35 -5.40
CA ALA A 85 -5.71 -12.89 -6.51
C ALA A 85 -4.86 -12.84 -7.79
N LEU A 86 -4.39 -14.01 -8.22
CA LEU A 86 -3.66 -14.22 -9.48
C LEU A 86 -4.61 -14.77 -10.54
N SER A 87 -4.61 -14.18 -11.73
CA SER A 87 -5.28 -14.73 -12.91
C SER A 87 -4.46 -14.49 -14.17
N LEU A 88 -4.68 -15.35 -15.16
CA LEU A 88 -4.08 -15.24 -16.49
C LEU A 88 -4.96 -15.97 -17.52
N THR A 89 -4.67 -15.75 -18.80
CA THR A 89 -5.23 -16.51 -19.91
C THR A 89 -4.10 -17.29 -20.57
N THR A 90 -4.34 -18.57 -20.86
CA THR A 90 -3.38 -19.40 -21.59
C THR A 90 -3.95 -19.90 -22.91
N ARG A 91 -3.06 -20.23 -23.84
CA ARG A 91 -3.39 -20.92 -25.10
C ARG A 91 -2.24 -21.83 -25.49
N VAL A 92 -2.54 -23.06 -25.92
CA VAL A 92 -1.54 -24.00 -26.45
C VAL A 92 -1.77 -24.23 -27.95
N LEU A 93 -0.88 -23.72 -28.79
CA LEU A 93 -1.09 -23.62 -30.24
C LEU A 93 -0.79 -24.93 -31.00
N ALA A 94 -0.02 -25.83 -30.39
CA ALA A 94 0.31 -27.14 -30.95
C ALA A 94 0.46 -28.16 -29.83
N ALA A 95 0.02 -29.39 -30.09
CA ALA A 95 0.29 -30.51 -29.19
C ALA A 95 1.80 -30.69 -29.04
N GLY A 96 2.24 -30.92 -27.80
CA GLY A 96 3.64 -31.14 -27.47
C GLY A 96 3.77 -32.14 -26.34
N GLN A 97 4.94 -32.17 -25.71
CA GLN A 97 5.18 -33.06 -24.57
C GLN A 97 4.21 -32.72 -23.41
N PRO A 98 3.85 -33.68 -22.56
CA PRO A 98 3.06 -33.40 -21.37
C PRO A 98 3.85 -32.57 -20.35
N ASN A 99 3.14 -31.83 -19.50
CA ASN A 99 3.69 -31.15 -18.31
C ASN A 99 4.87 -30.19 -18.60
N GLN A 100 4.86 -29.54 -19.77
CA GLN A 100 5.94 -28.63 -20.13
C GLN A 100 5.82 -27.25 -19.49
N PHE A 101 4.62 -26.83 -19.10
CA PHE A 101 4.35 -25.46 -18.66
C PHE A 101 3.86 -25.42 -17.21
N GLU A 102 4.51 -24.58 -16.41
CA GLU A 102 4.21 -24.42 -14.99
C GLU A 102 4.10 -22.93 -14.64
N VAL A 103 3.11 -22.63 -13.78
CA VAL A 103 2.93 -21.34 -13.11
C VAL A 103 3.39 -21.52 -11.67
N LEU A 104 4.31 -20.68 -11.24
CA LEU A 104 5.05 -20.82 -9.99
C LEU A 104 5.08 -19.48 -9.25
N ALA A 105 5.15 -19.52 -7.92
CA ALA A 105 5.39 -18.36 -7.08
C ALA A 105 6.57 -18.60 -6.13
N SER A 106 7.37 -17.57 -5.87
CA SER A 106 8.51 -17.64 -4.94
C SER A 106 8.69 -16.32 -4.20
N SER A 107 8.93 -16.39 -2.89
CA SER A 107 9.32 -15.23 -2.06
C SER A 107 10.78 -15.29 -1.60
N ASP A 108 11.53 -16.33 -1.98
CA ASP A 108 12.95 -16.50 -1.67
C ASP A 108 13.87 -16.34 -2.89
N PHE A 109 13.32 -16.21 -4.10
CA PHE A 109 14.08 -15.79 -5.27
C PHE A 109 14.72 -14.41 -5.02
N ASN A 110 16.01 -14.32 -5.27
CA ASN A 110 16.83 -13.15 -4.90
C ASN A 110 16.82 -12.01 -5.92
N GLY A 111 16.03 -12.12 -6.99
CA GLY A 111 15.92 -11.10 -8.03
C GLY A 111 17.08 -11.08 -9.04
N ILE A 112 17.99 -12.06 -9.01
CA ILE A 112 19.06 -12.21 -10.00
C ILE A 112 18.59 -13.15 -11.11
N TYR A 113 18.26 -12.60 -12.28
CA TYR A 113 17.67 -13.31 -13.42
C TYR A 113 18.69 -14.13 -14.20
N THR A 114 19.31 -15.11 -13.54
CA THR A 114 20.17 -16.14 -14.14
C THR A 114 19.61 -17.51 -13.81
N LEU A 115 19.86 -18.51 -14.65
CA LEU A 115 19.26 -19.84 -14.46
C LEU A 115 19.67 -20.47 -13.11
N GLU A 116 20.93 -20.29 -12.70
CA GLU A 116 21.45 -20.75 -11.41
C GLU A 116 20.64 -20.19 -10.23
N ASN A 117 20.42 -18.88 -10.19
CA ASN A 117 19.70 -18.23 -9.11
C ASN A 117 18.20 -18.55 -9.12
N VAL A 118 17.61 -18.71 -10.31
CA VAL A 118 16.22 -19.16 -10.45
C VAL A 118 16.06 -20.59 -9.93
N GLN A 119 17.01 -21.48 -10.22
CA GLN A 119 16.96 -22.88 -9.75
C GLN A 119 17.30 -23.04 -8.27
N ALA A 120 18.06 -22.10 -7.68
CA ALA A 120 18.39 -22.11 -6.26
C ALA A 120 17.21 -21.67 -5.36
N ALA A 121 16.21 -20.99 -5.92
CA ALA A 121 15.03 -20.54 -5.19
C ALA A 121 13.97 -21.64 -5.02
N THR A 122 13.11 -21.48 -4.02
CA THR A 122 11.97 -22.35 -3.74
C THR A 122 10.73 -21.84 -4.47
N TRP A 123 10.17 -22.68 -5.33
CA TRP A 123 9.00 -22.34 -6.13
C TRP A 123 7.77 -23.16 -5.73
N VAL A 124 6.71 -22.47 -5.30
CA VAL A 124 5.40 -23.07 -5.01
C VAL A 124 4.62 -23.23 -6.32
N PRO A 125 4.19 -24.45 -6.69
CA PRO A 125 3.43 -24.67 -7.91
C PRO A 125 1.97 -24.25 -7.77
N LEU A 126 1.45 -23.59 -8.81
CA LEU A 126 0.09 -23.02 -8.84
C LEU A 126 -0.84 -23.70 -9.85
N ASN A 127 -0.34 -24.62 -10.69
CA ASN A 127 -1.14 -25.26 -11.75
C ASN A 127 -2.42 -25.95 -11.24
N SER A 128 -2.40 -26.55 -10.05
CA SER A 128 -3.59 -27.20 -9.47
C SER A 128 -4.69 -26.23 -9.05
N ARG A 129 -4.39 -24.93 -9.01
CA ARG A 129 -5.31 -23.85 -8.62
C ARG A 129 -5.84 -23.07 -9.83
N LEU A 130 -5.34 -23.39 -11.03
CA LEU A 130 -5.56 -22.65 -12.26
C LEU A 130 -6.05 -23.59 -13.36
N THR A 131 -6.99 -23.12 -14.17
CA THR A 131 -7.40 -23.86 -15.38
C THR A 131 -6.46 -23.47 -16.54
N LEU A 132 -5.66 -24.42 -17.04
CA LEU A 132 -4.76 -24.16 -18.17
C LEU A 132 -5.31 -24.70 -19.48
N ALA A 133 -4.96 -24.04 -20.59
CA ALA A 133 -5.35 -24.45 -21.92
C ALA A 133 -4.77 -25.82 -22.27
N THR A 134 -5.61 -26.69 -22.85
CA THR A 134 -5.23 -28.01 -23.35
C THR A 134 -5.32 -28.11 -24.87
N ALA A 135 -5.83 -27.05 -25.52
CA ALA A 135 -5.99 -26.96 -26.96
C ALA A 135 -5.71 -25.53 -27.47
N ASN A 136 -5.82 -25.34 -28.79
CA ASN A 136 -5.58 -24.08 -29.48
C ASN A 136 -6.74 -23.06 -29.29
N ILE A 137 -7.19 -22.90 -28.05
CA ILE A 137 -8.27 -22.03 -27.60
C ILE A 137 -7.75 -21.27 -26.37
N GLU A 138 -8.13 -20.00 -26.25
CA GLU A 138 -7.82 -19.20 -25.06
C GLU A 138 -8.65 -19.67 -23.87
N VAL A 139 -7.99 -19.93 -22.74
CA VAL A 139 -8.62 -20.40 -21.51
C VAL A 139 -8.23 -19.45 -20.39
N SER A 140 -9.23 -18.79 -19.79
CA SER A 140 -9.07 -18.04 -18.55
C SER A 140 -8.81 -19.01 -17.40
N SER A 141 -7.83 -18.68 -16.57
CA SER A 141 -7.39 -19.57 -15.49
C SER A 141 -8.35 -19.67 -14.32
N GLY A 142 -9.30 -18.74 -14.21
CA GLY A 142 -9.92 -18.40 -12.93
C GLY A 142 -8.93 -17.65 -12.03
N VAL A 143 -9.29 -17.48 -10.76
CA VAL A 143 -8.50 -16.74 -9.77
C VAL A 143 -7.90 -17.72 -8.76
N ALA A 144 -6.59 -17.66 -8.57
CA ALA A 144 -5.86 -18.42 -7.56
C ALA A 144 -5.27 -17.49 -6.49
N SER A 145 -5.26 -17.94 -5.24
CA SER A 145 -4.47 -17.30 -4.20
C SER A 145 -3.02 -17.79 -4.24
N VAL A 146 -2.09 -16.89 -3.93
CA VAL A 146 -0.66 -17.20 -3.72
C VAL A 146 -0.22 -16.98 -2.26
N ASN A 147 -1.17 -16.82 -1.33
CA ASN A 147 -0.89 -16.40 0.04
C ASN A 147 0.06 -17.34 0.80
N ASP A 148 0.06 -18.63 0.47
CA ASP A 148 0.94 -19.65 1.06
C ASP A 148 2.39 -19.58 0.57
N ALA A 149 2.65 -18.87 -0.52
CA ALA A 149 3.99 -18.62 -1.03
C ALA A 149 4.61 -17.32 -0.45
N LEU A 150 3.84 -16.54 0.32
CA LEU A 150 4.30 -15.29 0.91
C LEU A 150 5.23 -15.54 2.09
N THR A 151 6.25 -14.70 2.19
CA THR A 151 7.09 -14.58 3.39
C THR A 151 6.99 -13.14 3.86
N LYS A 152 6.83 -12.94 5.18
CA LYS A 152 6.77 -11.62 5.77
C LYS A 152 7.97 -10.76 5.35
N ASP A 153 7.72 -9.48 5.06
CA ASP A 153 8.72 -8.48 4.68
C ASP A 153 9.49 -8.82 3.37
N LYS A 154 9.03 -9.79 2.57
CA LYS A 154 9.61 -10.14 1.28
C LYS A 154 8.64 -9.88 0.14
N ALA A 155 9.20 -9.56 -1.03
CA ALA A 155 8.43 -9.54 -2.27
C ALA A 155 8.05 -10.96 -2.71
N ILE A 156 7.03 -11.07 -3.54
CA ILE A 156 6.69 -12.30 -4.26
C ILE A 156 7.02 -12.14 -5.76
N TYR A 157 7.49 -13.21 -6.37
CA TYR A 157 7.75 -13.31 -7.81
C TYR A 157 6.83 -14.36 -8.40
N ILE A 158 6.25 -14.06 -9.57
CA ILE A 158 5.51 -15.05 -10.35
C ILE A 158 6.38 -15.49 -11.53
N GLY A 159 6.59 -16.79 -11.65
CA GLY A 159 7.40 -17.41 -12.69
C GLY A 159 6.56 -18.31 -13.58
N PHE A 160 6.74 -18.16 -14.89
CA PHE A 160 6.29 -19.13 -15.88
C PHE A 160 7.47 -19.96 -16.31
N ARG A 161 7.45 -21.26 -16.03
CA ARG A 161 8.51 -22.20 -16.39
C ARG A 161 8.06 -23.07 -17.54
N TYR A 162 8.96 -23.23 -18.51
CA TYR A 162 8.76 -24.07 -19.67
C TYR A 162 9.93 -25.04 -19.85
N LYS A 163 9.66 -26.35 -19.74
CA LYS A 163 10.65 -27.41 -19.92
C LYS A 163 10.36 -28.22 -21.17
N THR A 164 11.38 -28.46 -21.97
CA THR A 164 11.32 -29.39 -23.11
C THR A 164 12.36 -30.47 -22.90
N LYS A 165 11.95 -31.74 -22.99
CA LYS A 165 12.86 -32.88 -22.97
C LYS A 165 13.45 -33.13 -24.35
N ALA A 166 14.68 -33.64 -24.35
CA ALA A 166 15.38 -34.08 -25.53
C ALA A 166 14.50 -35.04 -26.36
N LYS A 167 14.39 -34.76 -27.65
CA LYS A 167 13.76 -35.63 -28.63
C LYS A 167 14.61 -36.88 -28.80
N GLN A 168 14.20 -37.98 -28.19
CA GLN A 168 14.92 -39.25 -28.28
C GLN A 168 14.66 -40.01 -29.59
N ASN A 169 13.51 -39.83 -30.24
CA ASN A 169 13.14 -40.50 -31.51
C ASN A 169 12.29 -39.59 -32.41
N ALA A 170 12.22 -39.89 -33.71
CA ALA A 170 11.46 -39.12 -34.72
C ALA A 170 9.97 -38.92 -34.36
N GLY A 171 9.36 -39.84 -33.62
CA GLY A 171 7.95 -39.82 -33.18
C GLY A 171 7.65 -39.14 -31.85
N ASN A 172 8.66 -38.65 -31.11
CA ASN A 172 8.40 -37.87 -29.89
C ASN A 172 7.87 -36.47 -30.23
N LEU A 173 6.88 -36.02 -29.47
CA LEU A 173 6.30 -34.69 -29.61
C LEU A 173 7.36 -33.61 -29.35
N LEU A 174 7.33 -32.55 -30.16
CA LEU A 174 8.14 -31.34 -29.96
C LEU A 174 7.60 -30.56 -28.75
N GLY A 175 8.29 -29.48 -28.40
CA GLY A 175 7.77 -28.55 -27.40
C GLY A 175 6.47 -27.87 -27.88
N ALA A 176 5.41 -27.97 -27.09
CA ALA A 176 4.14 -27.28 -27.30
C ALA A 176 4.37 -25.76 -27.30
N ARG A 177 3.73 -25.03 -28.22
CA ARG A 177 3.78 -23.56 -28.22
C ARG A 177 2.76 -23.00 -27.26
N TRP A 178 3.21 -22.38 -26.18
CA TRP A 178 2.36 -21.75 -25.16
C TRP A 178 2.34 -20.24 -25.31
N ARG A 179 1.16 -19.66 -25.08
CA ARG A 179 1.00 -18.22 -24.89
C ARG A 179 0.33 -17.94 -23.56
N VAL A 180 0.75 -16.85 -22.93
CA VAL A 180 0.13 -16.27 -21.75
C VAL A 180 -0.29 -14.83 -22.08
N THR A 181 -1.53 -14.50 -21.78
CA THR A 181 -2.12 -13.16 -21.91
C THR A 181 -2.92 -12.82 -20.66
N ASN A 182 -3.39 -11.57 -20.54
CA ASN A 182 -4.27 -11.12 -19.46
C ASN A 182 -3.77 -11.50 -18.05
N PHE A 183 -2.46 -11.51 -17.84
CA PHE A 183 -1.88 -11.67 -16.51
C PHE A 183 -2.31 -10.50 -15.61
N SER A 184 -2.82 -10.85 -14.43
CA SER A 184 -3.20 -9.91 -13.38
C SER A 184 -2.86 -10.49 -12.01
N PHE A 185 -2.21 -9.67 -11.19
CA PHE A 185 -1.98 -9.92 -9.77
C PHE A 185 -2.57 -8.77 -8.96
N LEU A 186 -3.61 -9.08 -8.22
CA LEU A 186 -4.33 -8.14 -7.36
C LEU A 186 -4.17 -8.54 -5.90
N ILE A 187 -4.31 -7.57 -5.01
CA ILE A 187 -4.45 -7.79 -3.57
C ILE A 187 -5.72 -7.09 -3.08
N ALA A 188 -6.40 -7.65 -2.10
CA ALA A 188 -7.63 -7.09 -1.56
C ALA A 188 -7.70 -7.22 -0.05
N SER A 189 -8.06 -6.14 0.63
CA SER A 189 -8.48 -6.13 2.03
C SER A 189 -10.01 -6.03 2.12
N ALA A 190 -10.53 -5.89 3.35
CA ALA A 190 -11.96 -5.62 3.57
C ALA A 190 -12.43 -4.25 3.04
N ILE A 191 -11.52 -3.33 2.70
CA ILE A 191 -11.86 -1.93 2.35
C ILE A 191 -11.53 -1.59 0.90
N SER A 192 -10.45 -2.13 0.35
CA SER A 192 -10.05 -1.85 -1.02
C SER A 192 -9.33 -3.02 -1.67
N SER A 193 -9.21 -2.94 -2.99
CA SER A 193 -8.30 -3.75 -3.78
C SER A 193 -7.23 -2.87 -4.45
N GLU A 194 -6.09 -3.45 -4.74
CA GLU A 194 -4.98 -2.83 -5.44
C GLU A 194 -4.45 -3.75 -6.53
N GLU A 195 -4.16 -3.20 -7.71
CA GLU A 195 -3.45 -3.92 -8.76
C GLU A 195 -1.95 -3.79 -8.54
N LYS A 196 -1.25 -4.91 -8.38
CA LYS A 196 0.20 -4.90 -8.10
C LYS A 196 1.03 -5.18 -9.33
N ALA A 197 0.55 -6.03 -10.23
CA ALA A 197 1.21 -6.32 -11.49
C ALA A 197 0.20 -6.74 -12.54
N LEU A 198 0.26 -6.11 -13.72
CA LEU A 198 -0.53 -6.46 -14.89
C LEU A 198 0.40 -6.84 -16.04
N SER A 199 -0.15 -7.41 -17.11
CA SER A 199 0.63 -7.82 -18.30
C SER A 199 1.60 -6.74 -18.82
N GLY A 200 1.22 -5.46 -18.79
CA GLY A 200 2.06 -4.35 -19.23
C GLY A 200 3.00 -3.76 -18.16
N SER A 201 2.80 -4.08 -16.88
CA SER A 201 3.54 -3.48 -15.74
C SER A 201 4.31 -4.49 -14.89
N ALA A 202 4.22 -5.78 -15.21
CA ALA A 202 4.81 -6.86 -14.42
C ALA A 202 6.34 -6.99 -14.52
N GLY A 203 7.01 -6.19 -15.37
CA GLY A 203 8.48 -6.15 -15.44
C GLY A 203 9.10 -7.50 -15.83
N TRP A 204 8.62 -8.11 -16.91
CA TRP A 204 9.02 -9.45 -17.34
C TRP A 204 10.51 -9.59 -17.66
N ASN A 205 11.13 -10.65 -17.16
CA ASN A 205 12.51 -11.03 -17.47
C ASN A 205 12.58 -12.47 -17.98
N VAL A 206 13.36 -12.67 -19.05
CA VAL A 206 13.59 -13.99 -19.65
C VAL A 206 14.85 -14.61 -19.06
N VAL A 207 14.76 -15.87 -18.63
CA VAL A 207 15.92 -16.68 -18.24
C VAL A 207 15.85 -18.00 -18.99
N THR A 208 16.95 -18.44 -19.60
CA THR A 208 17.00 -19.68 -20.38
C THR A 208 18.27 -20.46 -20.11
N SER A 209 18.22 -21.78 -20.31
CA SER A 209 19.41 -22.62 -20.35
C SER A 209 20.30 -22.27 -21.55
N SER A 210 21.61 -22.52 -21.43
CA SER A 210 22.60 -22.14 -22.45
C SER A 210 22.38 -22.78 -23.82
N ASN A 211 21.69 -23.91 -23.86
CA ASN A 211 21.33 -24.66 -25.06
C ASN A 211 19.95 -24.32 -25.64
N TYR A 212 19.26 -23.33 -25.07
CA TYR A 212 17.99 -22.83 -25.59
C TYR A 212 18.24 -21.93 -26.82
N GLU A 213 17.54 -22.21 -27.93
CA GLU A 213 17.62 -21.37 -29.11
C GLU A 213 17.09 -19.95 -28.85
N THR A 214 17.71 -18.97 -29.50
CA THR A 214 17.30 -17.57 -29.41
C THR A 214 15.87 -17.38 -29.93
N ASN A 215 15.16 -16.38 -29.39
CA ASN A 215 13.78 -16.01 -29.79
C ASN A 215 12.72 -17.11 -29.64
N ARG A 216 12.97 -18.12 -28.79
CA ARG A 216 11.98 -19.16 -28.46
C ARG A 216 11.18 -18.90 -27.20
N VAL A 217 11.73 -18.11 -26.28
CA VAL A 217 11.02 -17.54 -25.13
C VAL A 217 10.94 -16.03 -25.38
N ARG A 218 9.73 -15.50 -25.45
CA ARG A 218 9.49 -14.13 -25.94
C ARG A 218 8.53 -13.37 -25.05
N ILE A 219 8.83 -12.09 -24.88
CA ILE A 219 7.93 -11.09 -24.31
C ILE A 219 7.51 -10.19 -25.47
N THR A 220 6.20 -10.03 -25.67
CA THR A 220 5.64 -9.06 -26.61
C THR A 220 4.63 -8.19 -25.89
N SER A 221 4.17 -7.11 -26.52
CA SER A 221 3.09 -6.28 -25.96
C SER A 221 1.74 -7.01 -25.86
N ALA A 222 1.54 -8.07 -26.64
CA ALA A 222 0.27 -8.80 -26.71
C ALA A 222 0.26 -10.10 -25.88
N TYR A 223 1.41 -10.78 -25.78
CA TYR A 223 1.52 -12.07 -25.10
C TYR A 223 2.96 -12.38 -24.69
N LEU A 224 3.07 -13.23 -23.67
CA LEU A 224 4.27 -14.01 -23.39
C LEU A 224 4.21 -15.30 -24.19
N GLU A 225 5.34 -15.79 -24.69
CA GLU A 225 5.38 -16.99 -25.52
C GLU A 225 6.54 -17.91 -25.17
N PHE A 226 6.25 -19.21 -25.18
CA PHE A 226 7.23 -20.28 -25.03
C PHE A 226 7.11 -21.25 -26.19
N MET A 227 8.25 -21.63 -26.76
CA MET A 227 8.37 -22.65 -27.79
C MET A 227 9.60 -23.51 -27.48
N GLY A 228 9.54 -24.80 -27.78
CA GLY A 228 10.74 -25.63 -27.81
C GLY A 228 11.71 -25.18 -28.91
N ASN A 229 12.96 -25.65 -28.81
CA ASN A 229 13.95 -25.58 -29.90
C ASN A 229 13.37 -26.23 -31.18
N ALA A 230 13.70 -25.71 -32.37
CA ALA A 230 13.29 -26.38 -33.62
C ALA A 230 14.40 -27.20 -34.27
N THR A 231 15.67 -26.80 -34.12
CA THR A 231 16.81 -27.52 -34.71
C THR A 231 17.56 -28.30 -33.64
N ASN A 232 17.92 -27.67 -32.52
CA ASN A 232 18.62 -28.33 -31.41
C ASN A 232 17.64 -29.06 -30.48
N THR A 233 16.95 -30.07 -31.02
CA THR A 233 15.86 -30.78 -30.32
C THR A 233 16.35 -31.96 -29.48
N SER A 234 17.62 -32.36 -29.60
CA SER A 234 18.18 -33.53 -28.91
C SER A 234 18.73 -33.22 -27.51
N VAL A 235 18.37 -32.06 -26.95
CA VAL A 235 18.81 -31.60 -25.62
C VAL A 235 17.62 -31.17 -24.78
N ASP A 236 17.74 -31.33 -23.46
CA ASP A 236 16.77 -30.79 -22.51
C ASP A 236 16.93 -29.28 -22.42
N THR A 237 15.84 -28.52 -22.50
CA THR A 237 15.86 -27.06 -22.33
C THR A 237 14.91 -26.60 -21.24
N GLU A 238 15.29 -25.50 -20.60
CA GLU A 238 14.50 -24.84 -19.56
C GLU A 238 14.47 -23.34 -19.84
N GLY A 239 13.26 -22.79 -19.94
CA GLY A 239 13.01 -21.39 -20.20
C GLY A 239 12.03 -20.83 -19.18
N TRP A 240 12.25 -19.57 -18.81
CA TRP A 240 11.47 -18.87 -17.81
C TRP A 240 11.10 -17.49 -18.28
N ILE A 241 9.92 -17.03 -17.87
CA ILE A 241 9.56 -15.62 -17.82
C ILE A 241 9.10 -15.31 -16.41
N ILE A 242 9.76 -14.37 -15.74
CA ILE A 242 9.55 -14.06 -14.32
C ILE A 242 9.23 -12.57 -14.18
N THR A 243 8.30 -12.23 -13.28
CA THR A 243 7.99 -10.83 -12.95
C THR A 243 9.16 -10.12 -12.28
N TYR A 244 9.10 -8.79 -12.23
CA TYR A 244 9.77 -8.00 -11.19
C TYR A 244 9.19 -8.31 -9.80
N PRO A 245 9.90 -7.93 -8.70
CA PRO A 245 9.39 -8.13 -7.35
C PRO A 245 8.03 -7.46 -7.18
N ILE A 246 7.03 -8.26 -6.79
CA ILE A 246 5.71 -7.76 -6.41
C ILE A 246 5.73 -7.53 -4.90
N LEU A 247 5.68 -6.26 -4.48
CA LEU A 247 5.70 -5.89 -3.06
C LEU A 247 4.36 -6.22 -2.40
N PHE A 248 4.27 -7.42 -1.81
CA PHE A 248 3.14 -7.88 -1.05
C PHE A 248 3.56 -8.98 -0.07
N ASP A 249 3.29 -8.76 1.21
CA ASP A 249 3.65 -9.66 2.32
C ASP A 249 2.43 -10.16 3.10
N GLY A 250 1.22 -9.94 2.56
CA GLY A 250 -0.05 -10.28 3.19
C GLY A 250 -0.83 -9.08 3.74
N PHE A 251 -0.31 -7.85 3.61
CA PHE A 251 -0.96 -6.65 4.13
C PHE A 251 -1.06 -5.51 3.11
N ILE A 252 -2.05 -4.63 3.31
CA ILE A 252 -2.14 -3.31 2.67
C ILE A 252 -1.96 -2.25 3.75
N THR A 253 -1.08 -1.28 3.49
CA THR A 253 -0.88 -0.12 4.35
C THR A 253 -1.61 1.08 3.76
N TYR A 254 -2.54 1.63 4.54
CA TYR A 254 -3.31 2.81 4.19
C TYR A 254 -2.75 4.05 4.87
N LEU A 255 -2.87 5.18 4.18
CA LEU A 255 -2.52 6.49 4.71
C LEU A 255 -3.37 6.85 5.95
N PRO A 256 -2.87 7.76 6.80
CA PRO A 256 -3.63 8.31 7.91
C PRO A 256 -5.04 8.79 7.55
N ASP A 257 -6.00 8.39 8.38
CA ASP A 257 -7.35 8.92 8.37
C ASP A 257 -7.35 10.40 8.76
N LYS A 258 -8.21 11.19 8.11
CA LYS A 258 -8.22 12.66 8.25
C LYS A 258 -9.47 13.11 8.97
N SER A 259 -9.34 14.07 9.90
CA SER A 259 -10.49 14.72 10.51
C SER A 259 -11.25 15.63 9.53
N LYS A 260 -12.52 15.88 9.84
CA LYS A 260 -13.26 17.05 9.34
C LYS A 260 -13.08 18.22 10.32
N PRO A 261 -12.57 19.39 9.89
CA PRO A 261 -12.49 20.55 10.76
C PRO A 261 -13.89 21.10 11.04
N ILE A 262 -14.23 21.31 12.31
CA ILE A 262 -15.49 21.93 12.77
C ILE A 262 -15.25 23.40 13.16
N LYS A 263 -14.14 23.68 13.85
CA LYS A 263 -13.76 25.03 14.28
C LYS A 263 -12.26 25.25 14.05
N SER A 264 -11.90 26.46 13.65
CA SER A 264 -10.50 26.93 13.54
C SER A 264 -10.29 28.20 14.36
N ILE A 265 -9.03 28.55 14.62
CA ILE A 265 -8.65 29.77 15.36
C ILE A 265 -9.30 31.00 14.70
N GLY A 266 -9.94 31.85 15.52
CA GLY A 266 -10.64 33.05 15.05
C GLY A 266 -12.04 32.80 14.46
N SER A 267 -12.49 31.54 14.36
CA SER A 267 -13.87 31.21 13.99
C SER A 267 -14.82 31.40 15.15
N GLN A 268 -16.09 31.69 14.83
CA GLN A 268 -17.16 31.72 15.83
C GLN A 268 -17.30 30.35 16.52
N SER A 269 -17.73 30.36 17.78
CA SER A 269 -17.95 29.11 18.52
C SER A 269 -19.09 28.30 17.90
N VAL A 270 -18.85 27.00 17.71
CA VAL A 270 -19.83 26.06 17.17
C VAL A 270 -20.51 25.36 18.33
N GLN A 271 -21.82 25.53 18.46
CA GLN A 271 -22.62 24.91 19.52
C GLN A 271 -23.24 23.58 19.09
N ASN A 272 -23.55 23.40 17.80
CA ASN A 272 -24.14 22.18 17.26
C ASN A 272 -23.37 21.72 16.03
N TYR A 273 -23.13 20.42 15.91
CA TYR A 273 -22.57 19.77 14.74
C TYR A 273 -23.40 18.55 14.38
N THR A 274 -23.50 18.23 13.10
CA THR A 274 -24.29 17.10 12.65
C THR A 274 -23.57 16.28 11.61
N HIS A 275 -23.79 14.97 11.64
CA HIS A 275 -23.26 14.02 10.66
C HIS A 275 -24.32 12.98 10.31
N ILE A 276 -24.25 12.43 9.10
CA ILE A 276 -25.17 11.39 8.61
C ILE A 276 -24.32 10.15 8.28
N TYR A 277 -24.70 9.01 8.85
CA TYR A 277 -24.09 7.72 8.54
C TYR A 277 -24.91 7.02 7.46
N GLN A 278 -24.23 6.58 6.40
CA GLN A 278 -24.87 5.96 5.23
C GLN A 278 -24.85 4.42 5.27
N GLN A 279 -24.19 3.83 6.26
CA GLN A 279 -24.07 2.40 6.43
C GLN A 279 -24.41 2.02 7.87
N PRO A 280 -25.06 0.87 8.10
CA PRO A 280 -25.29 0.37 9.45
C PRO A 280 -23.97 -0.07 10.07
N GLY A 281 -23.86 0.07 11.38
CA GLY A 281 -22.65 -0.30 12.11
C GLY A 281 -22.51 0.41 13.44
N THR A 282 -21.49 0.01 14.20
CA THR A 282 -21.09 0.71 15.43
C THR A 282 -19.92 1.62 15.11
N TYR A 283 -20.10 2.92 15.34
CA TYR A 283 -19.10 3.95 15.07
C TYR A 283 -18.66 4.64 16.36
N LYS A 284 -17.41 5.08 16.38
CA LYS A 284 -16.86 5.87 17.47
C LYS A 284 -16.61 7.31 17.00
N ALA A 285 -17.64 8.14 17.14
CA ALA A 285 -17.56 9.56 16.87
C ALA A 285 -16.59 10.22 17.85
N THR A 286 -15.49 10.76 17.34
CA THR A 286 -14.40 11.33 18.14
C THR A 286 -14.22 12.81 17.81
N PHE A 287 -14.28 13.64 18.84
CA PHE A 287 -14.00 15.07 18.76
C PHE A 287 -12.67 15.36 19.45
N VAL A 288 -11.78 16.05 18.75
CA VAL A 288 -10.50 16.52 19.27
C VAL A 288 -10.56 18.04 19.32
N ALA A 289 -10.62 18.58 20.53
CA ALA A 289 -10.60 20.01 20.78
C ALA A 289 -9.20 20.44 21.20
N ALA A 290 -8.73 21.57 20.68
CA ALA A 290 -7.39 22.06 20.94
C ALA A 290 -7.33 23.57 21.13
N ASN A 291 -6.43 24.01 22.00
CA ASN A 291 -5.92 25.39 22.03
C ASN A 291 -4.47 25.35 21.56
N ALA A 292 -4.09 26.27 20.67
CA ALA A 292 -2.77 26.28 20.07
C ALA A 292 -2.27 27.71 19.85
N ASN A 293 -0.97 27.93 20.06
CA ASN A 293 -0.27 29.17 19.76
C ASN A 293 1.07 28.86 19.06
N THR A 294 1.95 29.85 18.94
CA THR A 294 3.28 29.70 18.33
C THR A 294 4.22 28.75 19.08
N GLU A 295 3.93 28.43 20.35
CA GLU A 295 4.78 27.65 21.24
C GLU A 295 4.34 26.18 21.36
N GLY A 296 3.11 25.84 20.94
CA GLY A 296 2.61 24.47 20.97
C GLY A 296 1.09 24.34 20.95
N SER A 297 0.59 23.18 21.38
CA SER A 297 -0.85 22.95 21.53
C SER A 297 -1.19 22.06 22.74
N LYS A 298 -2.38 22.26 23.31
CA LYS A 298 -3.00 21.36 24.29
C LYS A 298 -4.33 20.86 23.75
N GLN A 299 -4.63 19.58 23.97
CA GLN A 299 -5.78 18.92 23.36
C GLN A 299 -6.60 18.12 24.38
N ILE A 300 -7.91 18.07 24.17
CA ILE A 300 -8.83 17.15 24.84
C ILE A 300 -9.58 16.35 23.79
N LYS A 301 -9.70 15.04 24.03
CA LYS A 301 -10.45 14.10 23.19
C LYS A 301 -11.75 13.70 23.89
N LYS A 302 -12.84 13.66 23.12
CA LYS A 302 -14.15 13.15 23.56
C LYS A 302 -14.67 12.13 22.55
N GLU A 303 -15.14 10.99 23.02
CA GLU A 303 -15.60 9.88 22.19
C GLU A 303 -17.05 9.53 22.54
N ILE A 304 -17.87 9.32 21.52
CA ILE A 304 -19.25 8.88 21.64
C ILE A 304 -19.41 7.64 20.77
N THR A 305 -19.84 6.53 21.38
CA THR A 305 -20.16 5.31 20.63
C THR A 305 -21.60 5.41 20.12
N LEU A 306 -21.77 5.22 18.81
CA LEU A 306 -23.05 5.29 18.11
C LEU A 306 -23.34 3.95 17.47
N ASN A 307 -24.60 3.54 17.51
CA ASN A 307 -25.10 2.35 16.83
C ASN A 307 -26.08 2.75 15.72
N ILE A 308 -25.72 2.48 14.47
CA ILE A 308 -26.51 2.79 13.28
C ILE A 308 -27.18 1.51 12.80
N THR A 309 -28.50 1.45 12.89
CA THR A 309 -29.29 0.30 12.44
C THR A 309 -29.74 0.49 10.99
N PRO A 310 -30.04 -0.61 10.26
CA PRO A 310 -30.66 -0.52 8.94
C PRO A 310 -31.91 0.34 8.89
#